data_AF-U5QAT8-F1
#
_entry.id   AF-U5QAT8-F1
#
_cell.length_a   1.000
_cell.length_b   1.000
_cell.length_c   1.000
_cell.angle_alpha   90.00
_cell.angle_beta   90.00
_cell.angle_gamma   90.00
#
_symmetry.space_group_name_H-M   'P 1'
#
loop_
_entity.id
_entity.type
_entity.pdbx_description
1 polymer ?
#
loop_
_entity_poly.entity_id
_entity_poly.type
_entity_poly.pdbx_seq_one_letter_code
_entity_poly.pdbx_strand_id
1 'polypeptide(L)'
;MFLEPLTDAVKINARKRIFDFFQREEFQFPVEKDELDTAEQYLTNGEARSFAASMMNSFKRKAMKLIANDQELETLQLGMNASISLFIKLESFFRKFDSMEVTCPYRTIALKALELLHDKGLEWIYSAGSMSECGTAAFARYDYRLRYAYASQINEVLGLLYELDLYIAVAKVGRERGFSFAEAVIQDETIINMSGLYHPTVPNAVSNDVLIDHRSNLIFLTGANMAGKSTLMKAFGVTLYLAHMGFPLPVSSMLFTPIDGIYTSINVPDNLNMGYSHFYAEVKRVKDVALAVSSGKRLAVIFDELFKGTNVKDAYDATVAVTEAFSKHRRCIYIVSTHIMEAGVTLRETCDNMKFVYLPTLLHGSTPVYTYRLSEGISDDRHGMMIINNERIIETIRKTTEQPRTQQTL
;
A
#
# COMPACT_ATOMS: atom_id res chain seq x y z
N MET A 1 4.44 -0.37 9.87
CA MET A 1 3.22 0.34 9.44
C MET A 1 2.51 -0.37 8.28
N PHE A 2 3.10 -0.53 7.09
CA PHE A 2 2.41 -1.09 5.90
C PHE A 2 1.72 -2.44 6.10
N LEU A 3 2.28 -3.34 6.89
CA LEU A 3 1.69 -4.67 7.11
C LEU A 3 0.44 -4.66 8.02
N GLU A 4 0.12 -3.51 8.63
CA GLU A 4 -0.93 -3.36 9.64
C GLU A 4 -1.80 -2.13 9.34
N PRO A 5 -2.67 -2.20 8.31
CA PRO A 5 -3.64 -1.14 8.03
C PRO A 5 -4.59 -0.95 9.21
N LEU A 6 -4.95 0.30 9.50
CA LEU A 6 -5.85 0.64 10.61
C LEU A 6 -7.30 0.38 10.22
N THR A 7 -8.15 -0.08 11.14
CA THR A 7 -9.60 -0.25 10.89
C THR A 7 -10.46 0.71 11.73
N ASP A 8 -9.82 1.65 12.42
CA ASP A 8 -10.47 2.63 13.30
C ASP A 8 -10.40 4.04 12.69
N ALA A 9 -11.55 4.68 12.53
CA ALA A 9 -11.65 5.97 11.86
C ALA A 9 -10.88 7.09 12.60
N VAL A 10 -10.91 7.07 13.94
CA VAL A 10 -10.23 8.07 14.76
C VAL A 10 -8.72 7.95 14.61
N LYS A 11 -8.19 6.72 14.63
CA LYS A 11 -6.76 6.45 14.43
C LYS A 11 -6.32 6.80 13.01
N ILE A 12 -7.12 6.47 11.99
CA ILE A 12 -6.83 6.83 10.59
C ILE A 12 -6.75 8.35 10.45
N ASN A 13 -7.76 9.08 10.93
CA ASN A 13 -7.79 10.54 10.84
C ASN A 13 -6.70 11.21 11.68
N ALA A 14 -6.31 10.63 12.83
CA ALA A 14 -5.18 11.12 13.62
C ALA A 14 -3.86 10.99 12.86
N ARG A 15 -3.60 9.83 12.26
CA ARG A 15 -2.40 9.60 11.45
C ARG A 15 -2.38 10.46 10.19
N LYS A 16 -3.51 10.57 9.49
CA LYS A 16 -3.71 11.50 8.37
C LYS A 16 -3.27 12.91 8.73
N ARG A 17 -3.71 13.45 9.87
CA ARG A 17 -3.35 14.82 10.30
C ARG A 17 -1.84 15.00 10.43
N ILE A 18 -1.10 13.97 10.84
CA ILE A 18 0.36 14.01 10.89
C ILE A 18 0.92 14.10 9.47
N PHE A 19 0.53 13.21 8.55
CA PHE A 19 0.99 13.27 7.16
C PHE A 19 0.65 14.59 6.48
N ASP A 20 -0.56 15.11 6.66
CA ASP A 20 -0.99 16.41 6.12
C ASP A 20 -0.14 17.56 6.67
N PHE A 21 0.17 17.54 7.97
CA PHE A 21 1.08 18.50 8.59
C PHE A 21 2.49 18.42 7.99
N PHE A 22 3.10 17.23 7.87
CA PHE A 22 4.40 17.07 7.22
C PHE A 22 4.37 17.41 5.71
N GLN A 23 3.20 17.26 5.07
CA GLN A 23 2.99 17.65 3.68
C GLN A 23 3.07 19.17 3.53
N ARG A 24 2.58 19.95 4.50
CA ARG A 24 2.57 21.43 4.46
C ARG A 24 3.87 22.07 4.91
N GLU A 25 4.49 21.55 5.97
CA GLU A 25 5.67 22.18 6.60
C GLU A 25 7.01 21.84 5.92
N GLU A 26 7.04 20.83 5.06
CA GLU A 26 8.22 20.45 4.25
C GLU A 26 9.51 20.19 5.05
N PHE A 27 9.40 19.51 6.19
CA PHE A 27 10.57 19.14 6.99
C PHE A 27 11.60 18.34 6.19
N GLN A 28 12.87 18.65 6.42
CA GLN A 28 14.00 17.84 5.97
C GLN A 28 14.36 16.82 7.04
N PHE A 29 14.77 15.63 6.59
CA PHE A 29 15.25 14.60 7.50
C PHE A 29 16.54 15.07 8.18
N PRO A 30 16.67 14.95 9.51
CA PRO A 30 17.73 15.66 10.25
C PRO A 30 19.12 15.01 10.16
N VAL A 31 19.25 13.84 9.53
CA VAL A 31 20.45 12.99 9.59
C VAL A 31 20.81 12.52 8.18
N GLU A 32 22.10 12.44 7.86
CA GLU A 32 22.57 11.91 6.58
C GLU A 32 22.54 10.37 6.58
N LYS A 33 22.35 9.77 5.40
CA LYS A 33 22.23 8.31 5.27
C LYS A 33 23.44 7.56 5.82
N ASP A 34 24.66 7.93 5.41
CA ASP A 34 25.88 7.22 5.80
C ASP A 34 26.13 7.28 7.32
N GLU A 35 25.76 8.40 7.94
CA GLU A 35 25.84 8.57 9.39
C GLU A 35 24.82 7.70 10.12
N LEU A 36 23.59 7.64 9.61
CA LEU A 36 22.55 6.76 10.15
C LEU A 36 22.95 5.29 10.04
N ASP A 37 23.39 4.84 8.87
CA ASP A 37 23.83 3.46 8.62
C ASP A 37 24.97 3.08 9.60
N THR A 38 25.92 4.00 9.82
CA THR A 38 27.04 3.80 10.76
C THR A 38 26.56 3.71 12.22
N ALA A 39 25.66 4.59 12.63
CA ALA A 39 25.10 4.59 13.99
C ALA A 39 24.25 3.33 14.24
N GLU A 40 23.39 2.96 13.30
CA GLU A 40 22.51 1.80 13.41
C GLU A 40 23.30 0.50 13.49
N GLN A 41 24.32 0.31 12.65
CA GLN A 41 25.23 -0.85 12.73
C GLN A 41 25.92 -0.92 14.09
N TYR A 42 26.33 0.21 14.66
CA TYR A 42 26.98 0.22 15.97
C TYR A 42 26.02 -0.12 17.11
N LEU A 43 24.81 0.44 17.09
CA LEU A 43 23.81 0.30 18.14
C LEU A 43 23.13 -1.08 18.14
N THR A 44 22.94 -1.68 16.96
CA THR A 44 22.22 -2.96 16.80
C THR A 44 23.12 -4.20 16.94
N ASN A 45 24.43 -4.10 16.67
CA ASN A 45 25.37 -5.22 16.78
C ASN A 45 25.77 -5.60 18.23
N GLY A 46 25.07 -5.08 19.24
CA GLY A 46 25.31 -5.40 20.65
C GLY A 46 24.71 -6.73 21.08
N GLU A 47 25.41 -7.85 20.91
CA GLU A 47 25.03 -9.11 21.59
C GLU A 47 25.04 -8.90 23.12
N ALA A 48 23.89 -9.10 23.77
CA ALA A 48 23.68 -8.89 25.21
C ALA A 48 24.77 -9.53 26.09
N ARG A 49 25.63 -8.72 26.72
CA ARG A 49 26.67 -9.18 27.67
C ARG A 49 26.75 -8.24 28.88
N SER A 50 26.92 -8.80 30.08
CA SER A 50 26.85 -8.05 31.35
C SER A 50 27.97 -7.01 31.51
N PHE A 51 27.79 -6.02 32.40
CA PHE A 51 28.80 -5.01 32.75
C PHE A 51 30.15 -5.63 33.14
N ALA A 52 30.14 -6.75 33.86
CA ALA A 52 31.33 -7.50 34.22
C ALA A 52 32.01 -8.15 33.00
N ALA A 53 31.24 -8.56 31.98
CA ALA A 53 31.79 -9.06 30.72
C ALA A 53 32.39 -7.93 29.86
N SER A 54 31.82 -6.72 29.87
CA SER A 54 32.38 -5.53 29.21
C SER A 54 33.69 -5.05 29.88
N MET A 55 33.75 -5.12 31.22
CA MET A 55 34.97 -4.80 31.97
C MET A 55 36.04 -5.90 31.81
N MET A 56 35.65 -7.18 31.87
CA MET A 56 36.56 -8.30 31.59
C MET A 56 37.10 -8.20 30.17
N ASN A 57 36.30 -7.84 29.17
CA ASN A 57 36.78 -7.60 27.80
C ASN A 57 37.60 -6.33 27.67
N SER A 58 37.43 -5.30 28.50
CA SER A 58 38.32 -4.12 28.48
C SER A 58 39.70 -4.45 29.06
N PHE A 59 39.77 -5.32 30.08
CA PHE A 59 41.02 -5.90 30.58
C PHE A 59 41.60 -6.95 29.62
N LYS A 60 40.76 -7.79 29.00
CA LYS A 60 41.14 -8.73 27.94
C LYS A 60 41.60 -7.99 26.70
N ARG A 61 41.01 -6.84 26.33
CA ARG A 61 41.42 -5.90 25.26
C ARG A 61 42.64 -5.07 25.63
N LYS A 62 43.01 -4.97 26.90
CA LYS A 62 44.33 -4.45 27.33
C LYS A 62 45.41 -5.51 27.11
N ALA A 63 45.10 -6.79 27.35
CA ALA A 63 45.96 -7.91 26.95
C ALA A 63 45.94 -8.12 25.42
N MET A 64 44.79 -7.88 24.79
CA MET A 64 44.59 -7.81 23.34
C MET A 64 45.02 -6.45 22.78
N LYS A 65 45.55 -5.49 23.52
CA LYS A 65 46.18 -4.30 22.88
C LYS A 65 47.49 -4.69 22.19
N LEU A 66 47.93 -5.93 22.42
CA LEU A 66 48.97 -6.62 21.68
C LEU A 66 48.40 -7.49 20.52
N ILE A 67 47.07 -7.67 20.37
CA ILE A 67 46.44 -8.67 19.46
C ILE A 67 45.10 -8.23 18.79
N ALA A 68 44.40 -7.19 19.24
CA ALA A 68 43.16 -6.64 18.68
C ALA A 68 43.55 -5.59 17.64
N ASN A 69 43.13 -5.82 16.39
CA ASN A 69 43.33 -4.90 15.28
C ASN A 69 42.89 -3.48 15.66
N ASP A 70 43.79 -2.50 15.52
CA ASP A 70 43.47 -1.06 15.68
C ASP A 70 42.21 -0.65 14.89
N GLN A 71 41.98 -1.31 13.75
CA GLN A 71 40.82 -1.15 12.89
C GLN A 71 39.45 -1.43 13.56
N GLU A 72 39.36 -2.38 14.49
CA GLU A 72 38.10 -2.68 15.19
C GLU A 72 37.75 -1.56 16.17
N LEU A 73 38.76 -1.00 16.84
CA LEU A 73 38.59 0.08 17.80
C LEU A 73 38.21 1.39 17.10
N GLU A 74 38.84 1.68 15.96
CA GLU A 74 38.46 2.80 15.08
C GLU A 74 37.01 2.69 14.61
N THR A 75 36.58 1.49 14.19
CA THR A 75 35.19 1.26 13.75
C THR A 75 34.18 1.53 14.87
N LEU A 76 34.48 1.10 16.09
CA LEU A 76 33.61 1.36 17.25
C LEU A 76 33.60 2.85 17.64
N GLN A 77 34.72 3.55 17.50
CA GLN A 77 34.79 4.99 17.72
C GLN A 77 33.96 5.77 16.70
N LEU A 78 34.05 5.40 15.41
CA LEU A 78 33.22 5.96 14.36
C LEU A 78 31.72 5.73 14.65
N GLY A 79 31.34 4.50 14.99
CA GLY A 79 29.97 4.13 15.37
C GLY A 79 29.43 4.93 16.56
N MET A 80 30.23 5.07 17.61
CA MET A 80 29.85 5.85 18.80
C MET A 80 29.71 7.34 18.48
N ASN A 81 30.63 7.92 17.71
CA ASN A 81 30.56 9.33 17.30
C ASN A 81 29.34 9.60 16.42
N ALA A 82 29.06 8.72 15.46
CA ALA A 82 27.86 8.79 14.63
C ALA A 82 26.59 8.71 15.48
N SER A 83 26.56 7.84 16.50
CA SER A 83 25.43 7.72 17.44
C SER A 83 25.23 8.99 18.26
N ILE A 84 26.30 9.60 18.77
CA ILE A 84 26.20 10.85 19.54
C ILE A 84 25.70 12.00 18.66
N SER A 85 26.25 12.12 17.45
CA SER A 85 25.83 13.12 16.47
C SER A 85 24.36 12.94 16.08
N LEU A 86 23.92 11.70 15.84
CA LEU A 86 22.52 11.34 15.59
C LEU A 86 21.61 11.83 16.72
N PHE A 87 21.95 11.58 17.98
CA PHE A 87 21.13 11.98 19.13
C PHE A 87 21.03 13.50 19.28
N ILE A 88 22.14 14.22 19.04
CA ILE A 88 22.16 15.69 19.07
C ILE A 88 21.28 16.27 17.95
N LYS A 89 21.38 15.73 16.73
CA LYS A 89 20.56 16.16 15.58
C LYS A 89 19.08 15.89 15.80
N LEU A 90 18.74 14.72 16.33
CA LEU A 90 17.37 14.37 16.67
C LEU A 90 16.78 15.27 17.75
N GLU A 91 17.53 15.53 18.82
CA GLU A 91 17.11 16.43 19.88
C GLU A 91 16.82 17.83 19.33
N SER A 92 17.74 18.37 18.53
CA SER A 92 17.59 19.68 17.89
C SER A 92 16.38 19.72 16.96
N PHE A 93 16.12 18.62 16.24
CA PHE A 93 14.92 18.49 15.41
C PHE A 93 13.64 18.53 16.23
N PHE A 94 13.53 17.70 17.28
CA PHE A 94 12.31 17.59 18.08
C PHE A 94 12.04 18.84 18.93
N ARG A 95 13.09 19.58 19.34
CA ARG A 95 12.92 20.88 20.04
C ARG A 95 12.13 21.90 19.24
N LYS A 96 12.13 21.83 17.91
CA LYS A 96 11.34 22.72 17.05
C LYS A 96 9.83 22.64 17.34
N PHE A 97 9.37 21.54 17.94
CA PHE A 97 7.96 21.30 18.26
C PHE A 97 7.55 21.84 19.65
N ASP A 98 8.50 22.23 20.50
CA ASP A 98 8.21 22.73 21.85
C ASP A 98 7.48 24.09 21.78
N SER A 99 7.89 24.94 20.84
CA SER A 99 7.30 26.26 20.56
C SER A 99 6.05 26.22 19.67
N MET A 100 5.68 25.05 19.13
CA MET A 100 4.49 24.91 18.29
C MET A 100 3.21 24.87 19.13
N GLU A 101 2.11 25.32 18.52
CA GLU A 101 0.79 25.27 19.14
C GLU A 101 0.43 23.84 19.59
N VAL A 102 -0.38 23.76 20.66
CA VAL A 102 -0.90 22.49 21.19
C VAL A 102 -1.71 21.71 20.13
N THR A 103 -2.24 22.41 19.13
CA THR A 103 -2.97 21.85 17.98
C THR A 103 -2.08 21.10 16.99
N CYS A 104 -0.76 21.21 17.08
CA CYS A 104 0.18 20.50 16.21
C CYS A 104 0.01 18.97 16.38
N PRO A 105 -0.35 18.23 15.32
CA PRO A 105 -0.69 16.81 15.43
C PRO A 105 0.51 15.92 15.77
N TYR A 106 1.75 16.40 15.55
CA TYR A 106 2.98 15.66 15.85
C TYR A 106 3.59 16.01 17.21
N ARG A 107 3.10 17.06 17.89
CA ARG A 107 3.71 17.60 19.12
C ARG A 107 3.84 16.56 20.23
N THR A 108 2.83 15.73 20.44
CA THR A 108 2.85 14.69 21.49
C THR A 108 3.96 13.65 21.22
N ILE A 109 4.16 13.26 19.96
CA ILE A 109 5.21 12.32 19.56
C ILE A 109 6.58 12.97 19.77
N ALA A 110 6.74 14.23 19.35
CA ALA A 110 7.98 14.98 19.52
C ALA A 110 8.36 15.17 21.01
N LEU A 111 7.39 15.46 21.88
CA LEU A 111 7.64 15.57 23.32
C LEU A 111 8.05 14.25 23.96
N LYS A 112 7.42 13.13 23.56
CA LYS A 112 7.85 11.80 23.98
C LYS A 112 9.29 11.50 23.52
N ALA A 113 9.64 11.90 22.30
CA ALA A 113 11.01 11.76 21.80
C ALA A 113 12.01 12.55 22.65
N LEU A 114 11.68 13.80 23.00
CA LEU A 114 12.52 14.63 23.87
C LEU A 114 12.65 14.05 25.29
N GLU A 115 11.60 13.46 25.84
CA GLU A 115 11.64 12.79 27.14
C GLU A 115 12.63 11.61 27.13
N LEU A 116 12.58 10.77 26.08
CA LEU A 116 13.51 9.65 25.91
C LEU A 116 14.96 10.13 25.70
N LEU A 117 15.14 11.18 24.90
CA LEU A 117 16.45 11.76 24.59
C LEU A 117 17.09 12.41 25.83
N HIS A 118 16.28 13.02 26.71
CA HIS A 118 16.73 13.62 27.98
C HIS A 118 16.64 12.67 29.18
N ASP A 119 16.57 11.35 28.97
CA ASP A 119 16.71 10.42 30.08
C ASP A 119 18.02 10.69 30.84
N LYS A 120 17.98 10.68 32.18
CA LYS A 120 19.16 10.97 33.04
C LYS A 120 20.37 10.10 32.69
N GLY A 121 20.11 8.90 32.16
CA GLY A 121 21.11 7.96 31.67
C GLY A 121 21.84 8.37 30.40
N LEU A 122 21.25 9.28 29.62
CA LEU A 122 21.68 9.73 28.30
C LEU A 122 22.11 11.22 28.27
N GLU A 123 21.83 12.01 29.31
CA GLU A 123 22.24 13.43 29.41
C GLU A 123 23.72 13.67 29.09
N TRP A 124 24.58 12.70 29.40
CA TRP A 124 26.01 12.79 29.12
C TRP A 124 26.32 13.02 27.64
N ILE A 125 25.48 12.52 26.70
CA ILE A 125 25.62 12.68 25.24
C ILE A 125 25.78 14.16 24.86
N TYR A 126 24.96 15.03 25.46
CA TYR A 126 24.95 16.47 25.16
C TYR A 126 26.14 17.22 25.75
N SER A 127 26.78 16.66 26.77
CA SER A 127 28.02 17.19 27.35
C SER A 127 29.29 16.61 26.73
N ALA A 128 29.15 15.58 25.88
CA ALA A 128 30.25 14.70 25.54
C ALA A 128 31.21 15.25 24.47
N GLY A 129 30.79 16.29 23.71
CA GLY A 129 31.62 16.91 22.66
C GLY A 129 32.15 15.91 21.61
N SER A 130 33.24 16.29 20.92
CA SER A 130 33.98 15.40 20.02
C SER A 130 34.75 14.36 20.83
N MET A 131 34.35 13.09 20.76
CA MET A 131 34.95 12.00 21.55
C MET A 131 36.34 11.56 21.10
N SER A 132 36.92 12.24 20.12
CA SER A 132 38.27 12.00 19.57
C SER A 132 39.39 12.04 20.62
N GLU A 133 39.14 12.59 21.80
CA GLU A 133 40.12 12.73 22.89
C GLU A 133 39.76 11.94 24.17
N CYS A 134 38.74 11.10 24.11
CA CYS A 134 38.24 10.40 25.29
C CYS A 134 39.13 9.21 25.66
N GLY A 135 39.61 9.18 26.92
CA GLY A 135 40.43 8.07 27.42
C GLY A 135 39.70 6.72 27.33
N THR A 136 40.46 5.62 27.20
CA THR A 136 39.91 4.27 26.95
C THR A 136 38.85 3.82 27.97
N ALA A 137 38.94 4.26 29.23
CA ALA A 137 37.97 3.94 30.25
C ALA A 137 36.62 4.67 30.05
N ALA A 138 36.67 5.92 29.59
CA ALA A 138 35.47 6.70 29.32
C ALA A 138 34.79 6.23 28.01
N PHE A 139 35.56 5.85 26.99
CA PHE A 139 35.05 5.15 25.81
C PHE A 139 34.26 3.88 26.19
N ALA A 140 34.87 2.97 26.97
CA ALA A 140 34.21 1.73 27.39
C ALA A 140 32.93 1.98 28.22
N ARG A 141 32.91 3.05 29.01
CA ARG A 141 31.73 3.46 29.79
C ARG A 141 30.59 3.91 28.89
N TYR A 142 30.86 4.75 27.89
CA TYR A 142 29.84 5.27 26.96
C TYR A 142 29.34 4.19 26.02
N ASP A 143 30.25 3.36 25.53
CA ASP A 143 29.92 2.17 24.75
C ASP A 143 28.99 1.22 25.51
N TYR A 144 29.28 0.96 26.79
CA TYR A 144 28.42 0.15 27.64
C TYR A 144 27.02 0.76 27.78
N ARG A 145 26.95 2.09 27.95
CA ARG A 145 25.69 2.81 28.11
C ARG A 145 24.83 2.74 26.85
N LEU A 146 25.41 3.04 25.69
CA LEU A 146 24.68 3.05 24.43
C LEU A 146 24.20 1.64 24.05
N ARG A 147 25.12 0.66 23.99
CA ARG A 147 24.77 -0.64 23.41
C ARG A 147 24.10 -1.62 24.38
N TYR A 148 24.14 -1.35 25.69
CA TYR A 148 23.64 -2.32 26.67
C TYR A 148 22.76 -1.69 27.75
N ALA A 149 23.26 -0.70 28.49
CA ALA A 149 22.51 -0.17 29.65
C ALA A 149 21.21 0.51 29.25
N TYR A 150 21.19 1.21 28.11
CA TYR A 150 20.04 1.96 27.60
C TYR A 150 19.56 1.47 26.23
N ALA A 151 19.89 0.22 25.85
CA ALA A 151 19.56 -0.32 24.54
C ALA A 151 18.05 -0.25 24.22
N SER A 152 17.19 -0.45 25.23
CA SER A 152 15.73 -0.34 25.05
C SER A 152 15.31 1.07 24.66
N GLN A 153 15.77 2.08 25.40
CA GLN A 153 15.47 3.49 25.14
C GLN A 153 16.02 3.92 23.79
N ILE A 154 17.22 3.46 23.43
CA ILE A 154 17.81 3.74 22.13
C ILE A 154 16.99 3.11 21.00
N ASN A 155 16.54 1.87 21.15
CA ASN A 155 15.66 1.24 20.16
C ASN A 155 14.33 1.99 20.02
N GLU A 156 13.79 2.56 21.10
CA GLU A 156 12.61 3.43 21.02
C GLU A 156 12.90 4.73 20.26
N VAL A 157 14.04 5.38 20.49
CA VAL A 157 14.48 6.58 19.75
C VAL A 157 14.67 6.26 18.26
N LEU A 158 15.30 5.13 17.93
CA LEU A 158 15.45 4.67 16.55
C LEU A 158 14.08 4.39 15.90
N GLY A 159 13.15 3.77 16.63
CA GLY A 159 11.77 3.58 16.18
C GLY A 159 11.08 4.91 15.80
N LEU A 160 11.24 5.94 16.62
CA LEU A 160 10.71 7.28 16.35
C LEU A 160 11.39 7.94 15.14
N LEU A 161 12.69 7.72 14.94
CA LEU A 161 13.43 8.17 13.76
C LEU A 161 12.90 7.51 12.48
N TYR A 162 12.65 6.19 12.50
CA TYR A 162 12.09 5.49 11.33
C TYR A 162 10.67 5.97 10.99
N GLU A 163 9.85 6.25 12.00
CA GLU A 163 8.54 6.86 11.77
C GLU A 163 8.66 8.27 11.20
N LEU A 164 9.61 9.07 11.69
CA LEU A 164 9.90 10.41 11.17
C LEU A 164 10.29 10.36 9.68
N ASP A 165 11.18 9.44 9.29
CA ASP A 165 11.56 9.23 7.90
C ASP A 165 10.33 8.91 7.04
N LEU A 166 9.48 7.99 7.50
CA LEU A 166 8.24 7.64 6.82
C LEU A 166 7.31 8.85 6.63
N TYR A 167 7.12 9.68 7.67
CA TYR A 167 6.29 10.89 7.57
C TYR A 167 6.82 11.85 6.51
N ILE A 168 8.13 12.10 6.49
CA ILE A 168 8.77 13.00 5.53
C ILE A 168 8.68 12.43 4.10
N ALA A 169 9.00 11.14 3.93
CA ALA A 169 9.02 10.48 2.62
C ALA A 169 7.62 10.43 1.98
N VAL A 170 6.60 10.01 2.74
CA VAL A 170 5.22 9.95 2.25
C VAL A 170 4.65 11.34 1.98
N ALA A 171 4.93 12.32 2.84
CA ALA A 171 4.53 13.70 2.64
C ALA A 171 5.14 14.30 1.36
N LYS A 172 6.41 14.02 1.09
CA LYS A 172 7.09 14.43 -0.15
C LYS A 172 6.41 13.84 -1.38
N VAL A 173 6.12 12.54 -1.38
CA VAL A 173 5.38 11.88 -2.49
C VAL A 173 3.98 12.51 -2.66
N GLY A 174 3.29 12.78 -1.55
CA GLY A 174 1.98 13.43 -1.56
C GLY A 174 2.00 14.79 -2.25
N ARG A 175 2.99 15.63 -1.93
CA ARG A 175 3.21 16.93 -2.60
C ARG A 175 3.53 16.77 -4.08
N GLU A 176 4.56 16.00 -4.42
CA GLU A 176 5.07 15.86 -5.79
C GLU A 176 4.00 15.31 -6.74
N ARG A 177 3.09 14.47 -6.22
CA ARG A 177 2.00 13.85 -6.99
C ARG A 177 0.68 14.59 -6.91
N GLY A 178 0.57 15.65 -6.11
CA GLY A 178 -0.69 16.39 -5.89
C GLY A 178 -1.79 15.52 -5.29
N PHE A 179 -1.44 14.59 -4.40
CA PHE A 179 -2.39 13.68 -3.78
C PHE A 179 -3.17 14.35 -2.63
N SER A 180 -4.39 13.84 -2.40
CA SER A 180 -5.32 14.36 -1.39
C SER A 180 -5.55 13.34 -0.27
N PHE A 181 -5.99 13.79 0.90
CA PHE A 181 -6.28 12.89 2.02
C PHE A 181 -7.76 12.50 2.09
N ALA A 182 -8.03 11.23 2.42
CA ALA A 182 -9.39 10.78 2.73
C ALA A 182 -9.89 11.29 4.09
N GLU A 183 -11.20 11.30 4.29
CA GLU A 183 -11.84 11.42 5.60
C GLU A 183 -12.49 10.09 5.97
N ALA A 184 -12.05 9.50 7.09
CA ALA A 184 -12.65 8.29 7.62
C ALA A 184 -13.82 8.64 8.55
N VAL A 185 -14.98 8.00 8.37
CA VAL A 185 -16.18 8.26 9.18
C VAL A 185 -16.61 7.06 10.03
N ILE A 186 -17.18 7.36 11.19
CA ILE A 186 -17.80 6.36 12.07
C ILE A 186 -19.29 6.34 11.72
N GLN A 187 -19.70 5.34 10.95
CA GLN A 187 -21.09 5.11 10.58
C GLN A 187 -21.41 3.61 10.64
N ASP A 188 -22.69 3.28 10.83
CA ASP A 188 -23.17 1.90 10.82
C ASP A 188 -23.16 1.29 9.41
N GLU A 189 -23.52 2.13 8.44
CA GLU A 189 -23.52 1.82 7.02
C GLU A 189 -22.13 1.97 6.41
N THR A 190 -21.83 1.11 5.44
CA THR A 190 -20.57 1.18 4.70
C THR A 190 -20.73 2.17 3.54
N ILE A 191 -19.89 3.20 3.54
CA ILE A 191 -19.84 4.22 2.48
C ILE A 191 -18.41 4.28 1.94
N ILE A 192 -18.27 4.34 0.62
CA ILE A 192 -17.02 4.66 -0.07
C ILE A 192 -17.32 5.60 -1.23
N ASN A 193 -16.91 6.85 -1.05
CA ASN A 193 -17.06 7.91 -2.05
C ASN A 193 -15.66 8.36 -2.44
N MET A 194 -15.27 8.10 -3.68
CA MET A 194 -14.01 8.55 -4.27
C MET A 194 -14.33 9.42 -5.48
N SER A 195 -13.89 10.68 -5.45
CA SER A 195 -13.97 11.57 -6.60
C SER A 195 -12.61 11.69 -7.26
N GLY A 196 -12.60 11.72 -8.59
CA GLY A 196 -11.38 11.85 -9.37
C GLY A 196 -10.37 10.72 -9.14
N LEU A 197 -10.83 9.50 -8.89
CA LEU A 197 -9.97 8.32 -8.69
C LEU A 197 -9.18 7.98 -9.95
N TYR A 198 -7.87 7.80 -9.82
CA TYR A 198 -7.01 7.29 -10.88
C TYR A 198 -5.95 6.32 -10.34
N HIS A 199 -5.38 5.51 -11.24
CA HIS A 199 -4.30 4.61 -10.86
C HIS A 199 -2.97 5.39 -10.79
N PRO A 200 -2.25 5.39 -9.65
CA PRO A 200 -1.10 6.28 -9.42
C PRO A 200 0.11 6.00 -10.32
N THR A 201 0.22 4.78 -10.87
CA THR A 201 1.33 4.37 -11.75
C THR A 201 1.00 4.44 -13.24
N VAL A 202 -0.25 4.77 -13.62
CA VAL A 202 -0.63 4.88 -15.03
C VAL A 202 -0.40 6.32 -15.49
N PRO A 203 0.45 6.57 -16.50
CA PRO A 203 0.70 7.90 -17.00
C PRO A 203 -0.57 8.47 -17.68
N ASN A 204 -0.86 9.74 -17.43
CA ASN A 204 -2.04 10.43 -17.98
C ASN A 204 -3.35 9.68 -17.76
N ALA A 205 -3.50 9.04 -16.59
CA ALA A 205 -4.69 8.25 -16.25
C ALA A 205 -5.96 9.12 -16.26
N VAL A 206 -7.02 8.59 -16.88
CA VAL A 206 -8.35 9.22 -16.83
C VAL A 206 -8.97 8.97 -15.46
N SER A 207 -9.34 10.04 -14.78
CA SER A 207 -9.95 9.98 -13.46
C SER A 207 -11.43 9.61 -13.52
N ASN A 208 -11.91 8.84 -12.54
CA ASN A 208 -13.27 8.33 -12.45
C ASN A 208 -13.86 8.55 -11.06
N ASP A 209 -15.17 8.75 -10.98
CA ASP A 209 -15.87 8.83 -9.69
C ASP A 209 -16.43 7.46 -9.34
N VAL A 210 -16.28 7.06 -8.07
CA VAL A 210 -16.78 5.80 -7.54
C VAL A 210 -17.59 6.09 -6.28
N LEU A 211 -18.88 5.74 -6.33
CA LEU A 211 -19.83 5.99 -5.25
C LEU A 211 -20.49 4.67 -4.83
N ILE A 212 -20.20 4.23 -3.60
CA ILE A 212 -20.78 3.04 -2.98
C ILE A 212 -21.36 3.45 -1.64
N ASP A 213 -22.63 3.12 -1.40
CA ASP A 213 -23.37 3.47 -0.19
C ASP A 213 -24.34 2.34 0.22
N HIS A 214 -25.14 2.56 1.27
CA HIS A 214 -26.11 1.58 1.76
C HIS A 214 -27.19 1.19 0.74
N ARG A 215 -27.50 2.10 -0.20
CA ARG A 215 -28.50 1.85 -1.25
C ARG A 215 -27.90 0.99 -2.35
N SER A 216 -26.60 1.11 -2.57
CA SER A 216 -25.89 0.53 -3.69
C SER A 216 -24.51 0.01 -3.29
N ASN A 217 -24.49 -1.16 -2.64
CA ASN A 217 -23.25 -1.76 -2.13
C ASN A 217 -22.50 -2.59 -3.18
N LEU A 218 -23.03 -2.75 -4.40
CA LEU A 218 -22.38 -3.49 -5.48
C LEU A 218 -22.29 -2.66 -6.77
N ILE A 219 -21.08 -2.57 -7.33
CA ILE A 219 -20.84 -2.05 -8.67
C ILE A 219 -20.67 -3.23 -9.62
N PHE A 220 -21.56 -3.31 -10.61
CA PHE A 220 -21.49 -4.26 -11.69
C PHE A 220 -20.88 -3.58 -12.92
N LEU A 221 -19.62 -3.90 -13.21
CA LEU A 221 -18.78 -3.24 -14.20
C LEU A 221 -18.70 -4.04 -15.50
N THR A 222 -19.11 -3.44 -16.60
CA THR A 222 -19.06 -4.08 -17.93
C THR A 222 -18.24 -3.28 -18.94
N GLY A 223 -17.96 -3.87 -20.10
CA GLY A 223 -17.24 -3.24 -21.20
C GLY A 223 -16.12 -4.13 -21.76
N ALA A 224 -15.46 -3.68 -22.83
CA ALA A 224 -14.40 -4.45 -23.48
C ALA A 224 -13.17 -4.70 -22.56
N ASN A 225 -12.39 -5.74 -22.83
CA ASN A 225 -11.21 -6.09 -22.01
C ASN A 225 -10.15 -4.98 -21.98
N MET A 226 -9.98 -4.28 -23.10
CA MET A 226 -9.02 -3.17 -23.23
C MET A 226 -9.58 -1.82 -22.73
N ALA A 227 -10.84 -1.77 -22.29
CA ALA A 227 -11.48 -0.51 -21.88
C ALA A 227 -10.99 0.02 -20.51
N GLY A 228 -10.19 -0.74 -19.76
CA GLY A 228 -9.57 -0.31 -18.50
C GLY A 228 -10.24 -0.81 -17.22
N LYS A 229 -11.11 -1.84 -17.29
CA LYS A 229 -11.83 -2.39 -16.12
C LYS A 229 -10.90 -2.78 -14.97
N SER A 230 -9.89 -3.62 -15.26
CA SER A 230 -8.93 -4.06 -14.23
C SER A 230 -8.08 -2.92 -13.69
N THR A 231 -7.80 -1.89 -14.48
CA THR A 231 -7.05 -0.70 -14.03
C THR A 231 -7.87 0.10 -13.01
N LEU A 232 -9.16 0.31 -13.27
CA LEU A 232 -10.08 0.98 -12.35
C LEU A 232 -10.20 0.19 -11.03
N MET A 233 -10.39 -1.13 -11.11
CA MET A 233 -10.48 -2.01 -9.94
C MET A 233 -9.21 -2.00 -9.09
N LYS A 234 -8.02 -2.00 -9.73
CA LYS A 234 -6.74 -1.86 -9.03
C LYS A 234 -6.59 -0.47 -8.40
N ALA A 235 -7.00 0.59 -9.11
CA ALA A 235 -6.96 1.95 -8.57
C ALA A 235 -7.82 2.06 -7.31
N PHE A 236 -9.04 1.50 -7.34
CA PHE A 236 -9.93 1.44 -6.19
C PHE A 236 -9.29 0.69 -5.00
N GLY A 237 -8.79 -0.53 -5.24
CA GLY A 237 -8.19 -1.35 -4.18
C GLY A 237 -6.95 -0.72 -3.55
N VAL A 238 -6.03 -0.19 -4.37
CA VAL A 238 -4.81 0.49 -3.89
C VAL A 238 -5.17 1.75 -3.11
N THR A 239 -6.09 2.56 -3.62
CA THR A 239 -6.52 3.80 -2.95
C THR A 239 -7.18 3.52 -1.61
N LEU A 240 -8.06 2.53 -1.56
CA LEU A 240 -8.72 2.12 -0.32
C LEU A 240 -7.70 1.62 0.71
N TYR A 241 -6.72 0.82 0.28
CA TYR A 241 -5.65 0.35 1.16
C TYR A 241 -4.81 1.52 1.71
N LEU A 242 -4.39 2.47 0.86
CA LEU A 242 -3.65 3.65 1.30
C LEU A 242 -4.48 4.55 2.23
N ALA A 243 -5.81 4.61 2.05
CA ALA A 243 -6.70 5.36 2.95
C ALA A 243 -6.67 4.77 4.37
N HIS A 244 -6.68 3.44 4.49
CA HIS A 244 -6.49 2.73 5.77
C HIS A 244 -5.10 2.95 6.40
N MET A 245 -4.11 3.34 5.59
CA MET A 245 -2.79 3.75 6.07
C MET A 245 -2.76 5.20 6.58
N GLY A 246 -3.78 6.01 6.28
CA GLY A 246 -3.80 7.45 6.53
C GLY A 246 -2.95 8.25 5.54
N PHE A 247 -2.55 7.64 4.42
CA PHE A 247 -1.64 8.22 3.43
C PHE A 247 -2.37 9.20 2.50
N PRO A 248 -1.64 10.08 1.79
CA PRO A 248 -2.20 10.84 0.68
C PRO A 248 -2.52 9.91 -0.51
N LEU A 249 -3.59 10.22 -1.24
CA LEU A 249 -4.28 9.34 -2.19
C LEU A 249 -4.41 9.97 -3.59
N PRO A 250 -4.45 9.14 -4.66
CA PRO A 250 -4.68 9.58 -6.04
C PRO A 250 -6.17 9.82 -6.34
N VAL A 251 -6.75 10.78 -5.61
CA VAL A 251 -8.15 11.22 -5.69
C VAL A 251 -8.23 12.73 -5.52
N SER A 252 -9.30 13.36 -6.00
CA SER A 252 -9.61 14.76 -5.66
C SER A 252 -10.23 14.87 -4.27
N SER A 253 -11.07 13.91 -3.88
CA SER A 253 -11.61 13.80 -2.53
C SER A 253 -12.05 12.38 -2.22
N MET A 254 -11.98 11.97 -0.96
CA MET A 254 -12.48 10.66 -0.52
C MET A 254 -13.13 10.73 0.86
N LEU A 255 -14.30 10.11 0.99
CA LEU A 255 -15.01 9.88 2.25
C LEU A 255 -15.28 8.38 2.36
N PHE A 256 -14.92 7.74 3.47
CA PHE A 256 -15.13 6.30 3.61
C PHE A 256 -15.35 5.83 5.04
N THR A 257 -16.10 4.73 5.18
CA THR A 257 -16.18 3.95 6.41
C THR A 257 -15.04 2.93 6.42
N PRO A 258 -14.23 2.84 7.49
CA PRO A 258 -13.21 1.81 7.59
C PRO A 258 -13.78 0.39 7.48
N ILE A 259 -13.09 -0.44 6.71
CA ILE A 259 -13.39 -1.87 6.48
C ILE A 259 -12.38 -2.80 7.18
N ASP A 260 -12.79 -4.04 7.42
CA ASP A 260 -11.99 -5.08 8.08
C ASP A 260 -11.02 -5.80 7.14
N GLY A 261 -11.21 -5.68 5.82
CA GLY A 261 -10.33 -6.33 4.85
C GLY A 261 -10.75 -6.17 3.40
N ILE A 262 -9.78 -6.33 2.51
CA ILE A 262 -9.95 -6.28 1.05
C ILE A 262 -9.67 -7.67 0.48
N TYR A 263 -10.61 -8.22 -0.28
CA TYR A 263 -10.45 -9.45 -1.04
C TYR A 263 -10.46 -9.13 -2.53
N THR A 264 -9.50 -9.66 -3.27
CA THR A 264 -9.40 -9.42 -4.71
C THR A 264 -9.17 -10.72 -5.48
N SER A 265 -9.83 -10.84 -6.62
CA SER A 265 -9.57 -11.83 -7.65
C SER A 265 -9.36 -11.08 -8.97
N ILE A 266 -8.17 -10.52 -9.16
CA ILE A 266 -7.78 -9.75 -10.37
C ILE A 266 -6.53 -10.38 -10.98
N ASN A 267 -6.52 -10.67 -12.29
CA ASN A 267 -5.36 -11.19 -13.04
C ASN A 267 -4.60 -12.31 -12.31
N VAL A 268 -5.30 -13.37 -11.90
CA VAL A 268 -4.65 -14.47 -11.20
C VAL A 268 -3.76 -15.25 -12.17
N PRO A 269 -2.45 -15.35 -11.91
CA PRO A 269 -1.54 -16.09 -12.78
C PRO A 269 -1.86 -17.57 -12.76
N ASP A 270 -1.65 -18.22 -13.91
CA ASP A 270 -1.88 -19.65 -14.08
C ASP A 270 -0.93 -20.45 -13.20
N ASN A 271 -1.49 -21.32 -12.35
CA ASN A 271 -0.73 -22.31 -11.61
C ASN A 271 -0.98 -23.69 -12.24
N LEU A 272 -0.23 -23.99 -13.31
CA LEU A 272 -0.24 -25.28 -14.00
C LEU A 272 0.14 -26.46 -13.07
N ASN A 273 0.81 -26.17 -11.95
CA ASN A 273 1.38 -27.17 -11.04
C ASN A 273 0.40 -27.68 -9.95
N MET A 274 -0.82 -27.16 -9.86
CA MET A 274 -1.75 -27.49 -8.76
C MET A 274 -2.70 -28.66 -9.04
N GLY A 275 -2.72 -29.23 -10.24
CA GLY A 275 -3.57 -30.40 -10.58
C GLY A 275 -5.09 -30.15 -10.55
N TYR A 276 -5.55 -28.93 -10.26
CA TYR A 276 -6.95 -28.53 -10.33
C TYR A 276 -7.24 -27.79 -11.65
N SER A 277 -8.43 -27.98 -12.22
CA SER A 277 -8.89 -27.14 -13.34
C SER A 277 -8.99 -25.68 -12.89
N HIS A 278 -8.69 -24.72 -13.79
CA HIS A 278 -8.76 -23.28 -13.51
C HIS A 278 -10.07 -22.86 -12.85
N PHE A 279 -11.18 -23.44 -13.31
CA PHE A 279 -12.51 -23.24 -12.75
C PHE A 279 -12.61 -23.66 -11.28
N TYR A 280 -12.07 -24.81 -10.88
CA TYR A 280 -12.16 -25.27 -9.49
C TYR A 280 -11.35 -24.40 -8.53
N ALA A 281 -10.19 -23.91 -8.96
CA ALA A 281 -9.39 -22.96 -8.18
C ALA A 281 -10.13 -21.63 -7.99
N GLU A 282 -10.89 -21.18 -8.99
CA GLU A 282 -11.76 -20.02 -8.88
C GLU A 282 -12.93 -20.24 -7.92
N VAL A 283 -13.61 -21.39 -8.01
CA VAL A 283 -14.69 -21.76 -7.08
C VAL A 283 -14.20 -21.78 -5.63
N LYS A 284 -13.01 -22.34 -5.36
CA LYS A 284 -12.42 -22.31 -4.01
C LYS A 284 -12.19 -20.89 -3.49
N ARG A 285 -11.68 -19.99 -4.33
CA ARG A 285 -11.47 -18.58 -3.94
C ARG A 285 -12.79 -17.87 -3.65
N VAL A 286 -13.81 -18.07 -4.48
CA VAL A 286 -15.16 -17.54 -4.25
C VAL A 286 -15.72 -18.09 -2.93
N LYS A 287 -15.52 -19.38 -2.63
CA LYS A 287 -15.91 -19.99 -1.35
C LYS A 287 -15.21 -19.33 -0.16
N ASP A 288 -13.90 -19.09 -0.23
CA ASP A 288 -13.15 -18.46 0.86
C ASP A 288 -13.66 -17.03 1.12
N VAL A 289 -13.95 -16.28 0.06
CA VAL A 289 -14.57 -14.95 0.17
C VAL A 289 -15.99 -15.05 0.76
N ALA A 290 -16.79 -16.03 0.33
CA ALA A 290 -18.14 -16.24 0.87
C ALA A 290 -18.13 -16.54 2.38
N LEU A 291 -17.17 -17.34 2.85
CA LEU A 291 -16.96 -17.59 4.28
C LEU A 291 -16.58 -16.31 5.03
N ALA A 292 -15.69 -15.49 4.46
CA ALA A 292 -15.28 -14.22 5.06
C ALA A 292 -16.46 -13.22 5.14
N VAL A 293 -17.22 -13.07 4.06
CA VAL A 293 -18.41 -12.21 4.01
C VAL A 293 -19.48 -12.65 5.01
N SER A 294 -19.67 -13.96 5.16
CA SER A 294 -20.64 -14.53 6.11
C SER A 294 -20.28 -14.33 7.57
N SER A 295 -19.05 -13.90 7.89
CA SER A 295 -18.58 -13.68 9.27
C SER A 295 -19.05 -12.37 9.91
N GLY A 296 -19.82 -11.55 9.19
CA GLY A 296 -20.37 -10.28 9.71
C GLY A 296 -19.43 -9.07 9.64
N LYS A 297 -18.22 -9.26 9.08
CA LYS A 297 -17.23 -8.21 8.82
C LYS A 297 -17.69 -7.23 7.72
N ARG A 298 -17.10 -6.04 7.72
CA ARG A 298 -17.17 -5.07 6.62
C ARG A 298 -16.01 -5.35 5.66
N LEU A 299 -16.29 -5.90 4.48
CA LEU A 299 -15.24 -6.25 3.52
C LEU A 299 -15.44 -5.49 2.22
N ALA A 300 -14.33 -5.17 1.54
CA ALA A 300 -14.35 -4.82 0.13
C ALA A 300 -13.93 -6.01 -0.72
N VAL A 301 -14.78 -6.40 -1.66
CA VAL A 301 -14.57 -7.59 -2.48
C VAL A 301 -14.54 -7.18 -3.95
N ILE A 302 -13.47 -7.53 -4.65
CA ILE A 302 -13.25 -7.16 -6.04
C ILE A 302 -13.07 -8.44 -6.86
N PHE A 303 -14.00 -8.71 -7.77
CA PHE A 303 -13.95 -9.84 -8.68
C PHE A 303 -13.75 -9.36 -10.12
N ASP A 304 -12.69 -9.82 -10.77
CA ASP A 304 -12.45 -9.57 -12.19
C ASP A 304 -12.85 -10.79 -13.03
N GLU A 305 -13.99 -10.69 -13.71
CA GLU A 305 -14.54 -11.70 -14.61
C GLU A 305 -14.65 -13.10 -13.98
N LEU A 306 -15.67 -13.28 -13.14
CA LEU A 306 -15.99 -14.55 -12.52
C LEU A 306 -16.25 -15.67 -13.54
N PHE A 307 -15.75 -16.86 -13.21
CA PHE A 307 -16.04 -18.15 -13.86
C PHE A 307 -15.61 -18.25 -15.32
N LYS A 308 -14.52 -17.58 -15.71
CA LYS A 308 -13.93 -17.63 -17.07
C LYS A 308 -13.61 -19.04 -17.57
N GLY A 309 -13.36 -19.99 -16.67
CA GLY A 309 -12.86 -21.33 -17.00
C GLY A 309 -13.92 -22.37 -17.35
N THR A 310 -15.19 -22.00 -17.55
CA THR A 310 -16.30 -22.92 -17.86
C THR A 310 -17.10 -22.48 -19.09
N ASN A 311 -18.11 -23.26 -19.48
CA ASN A 311 -19.00 -22.93 -20.59
C ASN A 311 -19.76 -21.64 -20.33
N VAL A 312 -20.04 -20.87 -21.39
CA VAL A 312 -20.67 -19.53 -21.31
C VAL A 312 -21.98 -19.55 -20.50
N LYS A 313 -22.81 -20.59 -20.68
CA LYS A 313 -24.07 -20.73 -19.93
C LYS A 313 -23.83 -20.95 -18.43
N ASP A 314 -22.91 -21.84 -18.07
CA ASP A 314 -22.56 -22.10 -16.67
C ASP A 314 -21.91 -20.86 -16.02
N ALA A 315 -21.07 -20.14 -16.76
CA ALA A 315 -20.45 -18.90 -16.31
C ALA A 315 -21.49 -17.80 -16.08
N TYR A 316 -22.48 -17.68 -16.97
CA TYR A 316 -23.62 -16.78 -16.82
C TYR A 316 -24.44 -17.14 -15.57
N ASP A 317 -24.91 -18.39 -15.46
CA ASP A 317 -25.77 -18.84 -14.36
C ASP A 317 -25.06 -18.68 -13.00
N ALA A 318 -23.78 -19.05 -12.94
CA ALA A 318 -22.96 -18.89 -11.74
C ALA A 318 -22.69 -17.42 -11.39
N THR A 319 -22.41 -16.56 -12.38
CA THR A 319 -22.17 -15.13 -12.14
C THR A 319 -23.41 -14.47 -11.57
N VAL A 320 -24.60 -14.74 -12.13
CA VAL A 320 -25.87 -14.20 -11.63
C VAL A 320 -26.11 -14.67 -10.19
N ALA A 321 -26.09 -15.98 -9.95
CA ALA A 321 -26.40 -16.56 -8.65
C ALA A 321 -25.43 -16.08 -7.54
N VAL A 322 -24.13 -16.05 -7.83
CA VAL A 322 -23.11 -15.65 -6.85
C VAL A 322 -23.15 -14.15 -6.59
N THR A 323 -23.31 -13.32 -7.63
CA THR A 323 -23.39 -11.86 -7.48
C THR A 323 -24.63 -11.46 -6.70
N GLU A 324 -25.78 -12.08 -6.99
CA GLU A 324 -27.02 -11.87 -6.23
C GLU A 324 -26.82 -12.24 -4.75
N ALA A 325 -26.24 -13.42 -4.47
CA ALA A 325 -25.99 -13.87 -3.11
C ALA A 325 -25.08 -12.91 -2.32
N PHE A 326 -23.97 -12.45 -2.92
CA PHE A 326 -23.08 -11.48 -2.29
C PHE A 326 -23.77 -10.14 -2.02
N SER A 327 -24.57 -9.65 -2.98
CA SER A 327 -25.24 -8.35 -2.86
C SER A 327 -26.15 -8.24 -1.62
N LYS A 328 -26.69 -9.36 -1.13
CA LYS A 328 -27.54 -9.42 0.07
C LYS A 328 -26.77 -9.06 1.35
N HIS A 329 -25.44 -9.16 1.35
CA HIS A 329 -24.60 -8.76 2.50
C HIS A 329 -24.25 -7.27 2.46
N ARG A 330 -25.20 -6.43 2.87
CA ARG A 330 -25.15 -4.95 2.75
C ARG A 330 -24.02 -4.25 3.52
N ARG A 331 -23.36 -4.92 4.49
CA ARG A 331 -22.19 -4.37 5.20
C ARG A 331 -20.90 -4.47 4.38
N CYS A 332 -20.87 -5.36 3.40
CA CYS A 332 -19.77 -5.53 2.47
C CYS A 332 -20.04 -4.75 1.19
N ILE A 333 -18.97 -4.36 0.53
CA ILE A 333 -19.02 -3.71 -0.77
C ILE A 333 -18.38 -4.59 -1.82
N TYR A 334 -18.86 -4.46 -3.05
CA TYR A 334 -18.50 -5.35 -4.14
C TYR A 334 -18.23 -4.56 -5.41
N ILE A 335 -17.17 -4.93 -6.12
CA ILE A 335 -16.97 -4.57 -7.52
C ILE A 335 -16.84 -5.87 -8.30
N VAL A 336 -17.77 -6.12 -9.21
CA VAL A 336 -17.79 -7.33 -10.04
C VAL A 336 -17.68 -6.89 -11.49
N SER A 337 -16.58 -7.26 -12.15
CA SER A 337 -16.45 -7.08 -13.60
C SER A 337 -16.95 -8.31 -14.35
N THR A 338 -17.53 -8.12 -15.53
CA THR A 338 -17.85 -9.23 -16.45
C THR A 338 -17.82 -8.78 -17.90
N HIS A 339 -17.64 -9.76 -18.80
CA HIS A 339 -17.91 -9.63 -20.24
C HIS A 339 -19.27 -10.22 -20.64
N ILE A 340 -20.01 -10.82 -19.70
CA ILE A 340 -21.33 -11.43 -19.92
C ILE A 340 -22.41 -10.40 -19.65
N MET A 341 -22.87 -9.73 -20.70
CA MET A 341 -23.75 -8.57 -20.61
C MET A 341 -25.16 -8.95 -20.16
N GLU A 342 -25.62 -10.12 -20.61
CA GLU A 342 -26.88 -10.73 -20.25
C GLU A 342 -27.00 -10.90 -18.72
N ALA A 343 -25.89 -11.22 -18.03
CA ALA A 343 -25.91 -11.37 -16.57
C ALA A 343 -26.25 -10.05 -15.89
N GLY A 344 -25.74 -8.94 -16.42
CA GLY A 344 -26.09 -7.60 -15.94
C GLY A 344 -27.57 -7.28 -16.16
N VAL A 345 -28.15 -7.66 -17.31
CA VAL A 345 -29.57 -7.43 -17.60
C VAL A 345 -30.45 -8.14 -16.58
N THR A 346 -30.19 -9.42 -16.36
CA THR A 346 -30.94 -10.23 -15.38
C THR A 346 -30.80 -9.70 -13.96
N LEU A 347 -29.59 -9.32 -13.54
CA LEU A 347 -29.35 -8.77 -12.21
C LEU A 347 -30.04 -7.42 -12.00
N ARG A 348 -30.18 -6.60 -13.05
CA ARG A 348 -30.89 -5.31 -12.97
C ARG A 348 -32.38 -5.49 -12.69
N GLU A 349 -32.97 -6.58 -13.18
CA GLU A 349 -34.38 -6.89 -12.96
C GLU A 349 -34.64 -7.47 -11.56
N THR A 350 -33.65 -8.13 -10.96
CA THR A 350 -33.81 -8.85 -9.69
C THR A 350 -33.22 -8.16 -8.47
N CYS A 351 -32.27 -7.23 -8.63
CA CYS A 351 -31.53 -6.61 -7.54
C CYS A 351 -31.64 -5.08 -7.55
N ASP A 352 -32.14 -4.49 -6.47
CA ASP A 352 -32.35 -3.04 -6.33
C ASP A 352 -31.12 -2.26 -5.83
N ASN A 353 -30.07 -2.98 -5.45
CA ASN A 353 -28.90 -2.44 -4.75
C ASN A 353 -27.60 -2.53 -5.54
N MET A 354 -27.73 -2.65 -6.85
CA MET A 354 -26.60 -2.73 -7.77
C MET A 354 -26.54 -1.48 -8.63
N LYS A 355 -25.34 -0.88 -8.71
CA LYS A 355 -25.01 0.14 -9.70
C LYS A 355 -24.42 -0.54 -10.91
N PHE A 356 -25.08 -0.38 -12.05
CA PHE A 356 -24.59 -0.86 -13.33
C PHE A 356 -23.81 0.25 -14.00
N VAL A 357 -22.53 0.00 -14.27
CA VAL A 357 -21.65 0.94 -14.95
C VAL A 357 -20.84 0.23 -16.01
N TYR A 358 -20.35 0.99 -16.98
CA TYR A 358 -19.49 0.47 -18.03
C TYR A 358 -18.45 1.49 -18.47
N LEU A 359 -17.42 0.99 -19.17
CA LEU A 359 -16.40 1.82 -19.83
C LEU A 359 -16.69 1.81 -21.34
N PRO A 360 -17.24 2.90 -21.91
CA PRO A 360 -17.61 2.96 -23.32
C PRO A 360 -16.42 2.81 -24.26
N THR A 361 -16.63 2.07 -25.35
CA THR A 361 -15.76 2.07 -26.52
C THR A 361 -16.44 2.83 -27.64
N LEU A 362 -15.83 3.90 -28.13
CA LEU A 362 -16.32 4.67 -29.26
C LEU A 362 -15.68 4.20 -30.56
N LEU A 363 -16.38 4.35 -31.68
CA LEU A 363 -15.83 4.04 -33.00
C LEU A 363 -15.49 5.32 -33.74
N HIS A 364 -14.21 5.49 -34.06
CA HIS A 364 -13.75 6.50 -35.01
C HIS A 364 -13.44 5.80 -36.33
N GLY A 365 -14.41 5.78 -37.23
CA GLY A 365 -14.36 4.97 -38.45
C GLY A 365 -14.41 3.48 -38.10
N SER A 366 -13.36 2.73 -38.44
CA SER A 366 -13.20 1.33 -38.06
C SER A 366 -12.34 1.12 -36.81
N THR A 367 -11.75 2.16 -36.22
CA THR A 367 -10.84 2.02 -35.08
C THR A 367 -11.57 2.19 -33.76
N PRO A 368 -11.47 1.23 -32.82
CA PRO A 368 -12.03 1.38 -31.47
C PRO A 368 -11.19 2.36 -30.65
N VAL A 369 -11.86 3.32 -30.01
CA VAL A 369 -11.29 4.32 -29.10
C VAL A 369 -11.86 4.09 -27.71
N TYR A 370 -10.99 3.76 -26.75
CA TYR A 370 -11.39 3.53 -25.37
C TYR A 370 -11.39 4.85 -24.60
N THR A 371 -12.53 5.21 -24.02
CA THR A 371 -12.69 6.49 -23.31
C THR A 371 -12.05 6.48 -21.91
N TYR A 372 -11.89 5.29 -21.32
CA TYR A 372 -11.43 5.08 -19.95
C TYR A 372 -12.27 5.81 -18.87
N ARG A 373 -13.47 6.28 -19.22
CA ARG A 373 -14.38 7.02 -18.34
C ARG A 373 -15.64 6.20 -18.07
N LEU A 374 -15.99 6.06 -16.80
CA LEU A 374 -17.21 5.38 -16.36
C LEU A 374 -18.44 6.07 -16.90
N SER A 375 -19.40 5.28 -17.34
CA SER A 375 -20.75 5.69 -17.74
C SER A 375 -21.77 4.79 -17.07
N GLU A 376 -22.95 5.32 -16.78
CA GLU A 376 -24.04 4.55 -16.19
C GLU A 376 -24.67 3.62 -17.23
N GLY A 377 -24.97 2.40 -16.83
CA GLY A 377 -25.63 1.40 -17.66
C GLY A 377 -24.84 0.11 -17.80
N ILE A 378 -25.26 -0.69 -18.78
CA ILE A 378 -24.58 -1.93 -19.19
C ILE A 378 -24.11 -1.67 -20.62
N SER A 379 -22.87 -2.02 -20.93
CA SER A 379 -22.32 -1.84 -22.28
C SER A 379 -23.14 -2.61 -23.35
N ASP A 380 -23.09 -2.16 -24.60
CA ASP A 380 -23.62 -2.90 -25.76
C ASP A 380 -22.50 -3.32 -26.72
N ASP A 381 -21.24 -3.29 -26.24
CA ASP A 381 -20.04 -3.43 -27.06
C ASP A 381 -19.81 -4.90 -27.46
N ARG A 382 -20.40 -5.34 -28.58
CA ARG A 382 -20.09 -6.64 -29.20
C ARG A 382 -18.85 -6.58 -30.10
N HIS A 383 -17.71 -6.16 -29.54
CA HIS A 383 -16.52 -5.76 -30.34
C HIS A 383 -15.53 -6.89 -30.69
N GLY A 384 -15.71 -8.11 -30.16
CA GLY A 384 -14.78 -9.23 -30.42
C GLY A 384 -14.60 -9.56 -31.91
N MET A 385 -15.71 -9.67 -32.66
CA MET A 385 -15.66 -9.89 -34.11
C MET A 385 -15.12 -8.69 -34.89
N MET A 386 -15.33 -7.48 -34.37
CA MET A 386 -14.83 -6.26 -35.00
C MET A 386 -13.30 -6.21 -34.97
N ILE A 387 -12.68 -6.59 -33.85
CA ILE A 387 -11.21 -6.67 -33.74
C ILE A 387 -10.66 -7.72 -34.72
N ILE A 388 -11.29 -8.90 -34.81
CA ILE A 388 -10.91 -9.95 -35.76
C ILE A 388 -10.96 -9.45 -37.21
N ASN A 389 -11.99 -8.67 -37.55
CA ASN A 389 -12.15 -8.10 -38.88
C ASN A 389 -11.11 -7.01 -39.17
N ASN A 390 -10.83 -6.13 -38.20
CA ASN A 390 -9.84 -5.05 -38.33
C ASN A 390 -8.41 -5.58 -38.54
N GLU A 391 -8.05 -6.66 -37.85
CA GLU A 391 -6.76 -7.35 -38.02
C GLU A 391 -6.69 -8.14 -39.35
N ARG A 392 -7.75 -8.10 -40.17
CA ARG A 392 -7.87 -8.80 -41.46
C ARG A 392 -7.53 -10.28 -41.37
N ILE A 393 -7.77 -10.91 -40.22
CA ILE A 393 -7.43 -12.31 -39.96
C ILE A 393 -8.17 -13.22 -40.94
N ILE A 394 -9.49 -13.01 -41.07
CA ILE A 394 -10.35 -13.81 -41.96
C ILE A 394 -9.95 -13.64 -43.43
N GLU A 395 -9.67 -12.40 -43.86
CA GLU A 395 -9.22 -12.12 -45.24
C GLU A 395 -7.87 -12.78 -45.54
N THR A 396 -6.93 -12.74 -44.59
CA THR A 396 -5.60 -13.34 -44.72
C THR A 396 -5.69 -14.86 -44.82
N ILE A 397 -6.50 -15.49 -43.97
CA ILE A 397 -6.73 -16.95 -44.02
C ILE A 397 -7.36 -17.33 -45.36
N ARG A 398 -8.41 -16.62 -45.80
CA ARG A 398 -9.13 -16.91 -47.06
C ARG A 398 -8.24 -16.72 -48.30
N LYS A 399 -7.38 -15.71 -48.32
CA LYS A 399 -6.39 -15.51 -49.41
C LYS A 399 -5.39 -16.67 -49.53
N THR A 400 -5.12 -17.37 -48.44
CA THR A 400 -4.16 -18.50 -48.43
C THR A 400 -4.81 -19.79 -48.94
N THR A 401 -6.11 -19.96 -48.77
CA THR A 401 -6.87 -21.12 -49.26
C THR A 401 -7.28 -21.02 -50.74
N GLU A 402 -7.27 -19.82 -51.32
CA GLU A 402 -7.64 -19.57 -52.73
C GLU A 402 -6.45 -19.62 -53.71
N GLN A 403 -5.22 -19.90 -53.25
CA GLN A 403 -4.13 -20.23 -54.20
C GLN A 403 -4.39 -21.63 -54.80
N PRO A 404 -4.58 -21.75 -56.13
CA PRO A 404 -4.81 -23.05 -56.74
C PRO A 404 -3.57 -23.92 -56.54
N ARG A 405 -3.76 -25.16 -56.08
CA ARG A 405 -2.79 -26.24 -56.31
C ARG A 405 -2.62 -26.37 -57.82
N THR A 406 -1.61 -25.72 -58.38
CA THR A 406 -1.21 -25.95 -59.76
C THR A 406 -0.86 -27.42 -59.87
N GLN A 407 -1.69 -28.15 -60.62
CA GLN A 407 -1.45 -29.54 -60.98
C GLN A 407 -0.06 -29.64 -61.63
N GLN A 408 0.87 -30.31 -60.96
CA GLN A 408 1.98 -30.94 -61.65
C GLN A 408 1.42 -32.20 -62.32
N THR A 409 1.02 -32.04 -63.59
CA THR A 409 0.91 -33.14 -64.53
C THR A 409 1.97 -32.91 -65.60
N LEU A 410 3.11 -33.57 -65.45
CA LEU A 410 3.82 -34.38 -66.46
C LEU A 410 5.08 -34.98 -65.84
#